data_AF-A0A9E1W6M8-F1
#
_entry.id   AF-A0A9E1W6M8-F1
#
_cell.length_a   1.000
_cell.length_b   1.000
_cell.length_c   1.000
_cell.angle_alpha   90.00
_cell.angle_beta   90.00
_cell.angle_gamma   90.00
#
_symmetry.space_group_name_H-M   'P 1'
#
loop_
_entity.id
_entity.type
_entity.pdbx_description
1 polymer ?
#
loop_
_entity_poly.entity_id
_entity_poly.type
_entity_poly.pdbx_seq_one_letter_code
_entity_poly.pdbx_strand_id
1 'polypeptide(L)' 'MAKVRKFGNTWWGKAWLDALEQRALVDPNRLPRGRTYARQDRVREIELSPGELRAHVWGTREDPYTTTLSMRVLT' A
#
# COMPACT_ATOMS: atom_id res chain seq x y z
N MET A 1 22.62 -8.30 -9.15
CA MET A 1 21.65 -7.55 -8.32
C MET A 1 20.46 -7.19 -9.18
N ALA A 2 19.24 -7.56 -8.79
CA ALA A 2 18.04 -7.18 -9.53
C ALA A 2 17.85 -5.66 -9.49
N LYS A 3 17.60 -5.04 -10.65
CA LYS A 3 17.39 -3.59 -10.75
C LYS A 3 16.15 -3.20 -9.95
N VAL A 4 16.32 -2.40 -8.89
CA VAL A 4 15.19 -1.85 -8.13
C VAL A 4 14.36 -1.01 -9.08
N ARG A 5 13.17 -1.51 -9.46
CA ARG A 5 12.21 -0.72 -10.21
C ARG A 5 11.74 0.42 -9.31
N LYS A 6 12.01 1.66 -9.72
CA LYS A 6 11.43 2.84 -9.07
C LYS A 6 9.93 2.83 -9.35
N PHE A 7 9.12 2.87 -8.28
CA PHE A 7 7.68 3.08 -8.38
C PHE A 7 7.40 4.55 -8.71
N GLY A 8 6.22 4.84 -9.26
CA GLY A 8 5.78 6.21 -9.51
C GLY A 8 6.49 6.91 -10.67
N ASN A 9 6.71 6.23 -11.80
CA ASN A 9 7.32 6.87 -12.99
C ASN A 9 6.32 7.73 -13.81
N THR A 10 5.03 7.65 -13.50
CA THR A 10 3.98 8.49 -14.13
C THR A 10 3.72 9.74 -13.29
N TRP A 11 3.11 10.78 -13.88
CA TRP A 11 2.76 12.00 -13.15
C TRP A 11 1.88 11.71 -11.93
N TRP A 12 0.86 10.86 -12.09
CA TRP A 12 -0.06 10.50 -11.02
C TRP A 12 0.61 9.58 -10.00
N GLY A 13 1.54 8.73 -10.44
CA GLY A 13 2.29 7.84 -9.56
C GLY A 13 3.24 8.62 -8.64
N LYS A 14 3.83 9.72 -9.13
CA LYS A 14 4.59 10.66 -8.29
C LYS A 14 3.69 11.33 -7.27
N ALA A 15 2.58 11.94 -7.73
CA ALA A 15 1.63 12.61 -6.84
C ALA A 15 1.08 11.68 -5.74
N TRP A 16 0.83 10.42 -6.08
CA TRP A 16 0.42 9.39 -5.12
C TRP A 16 1.51 9.08 -4.08
N LEU A 17 2.76 8.91 -4.53
CA LEU A 17 3.89 8.70 -3.61
C LEU A 17 4.09 9.91 -2.68
N ASP A 18 4.03 11.12 -3.22
CA ASP A 18 4.18 12.36 -2.44
C ASP A 18 3.10 12.44 -1.35
N ALA A 19 1.84 12.12 -1.68
CA ALA A 19 0.74 12.09 -0.71
C ALA A 19 0.98 11.05 0.42
N LEU A 20 1.50 9.86 0.07
CA LEU A 20 1.84 8.82 1.05
C LEU A 20 3.02 9.22 1.94
N GLU A 21 4.02 9.89 1.37
CA GLU A 21 5.22 10.36 2.10
C GLU A 21 4.90 11.53 3.03
N GLN A 22 4.01 12.44 2.63
CA GLN A 22 3.46 13.46 3.54
C GLN A 22 2.74 12.84 4.73
N ARG A 23 1.94 11.78 4.50
CA ARG A 23 1.30 11.06 5.61
C ARG A 23 2.32 10.36 6.52
N ALA A 24 3.45 9.91 5.97
CA ALA A 24 4.52 9.32 6.76
C ALA A 24 5.19 10.32 7.72
N LEU A 25 5.01 11.63 7.55
CA LEU A 25 5.46 12.62 8.55
C LEU A 25 4.74 12.44 9.90
N VAL A 26 3.50 11.95 9.87
CA VAL A 26 2.68 11.71 11.08
C VAL A 26 2.93 10.32 11.67
N ASP A 27 3.24 9.32 10.84
CA ASP A 27 3.65 7.97 11.28
C ASP A 27 4.80 7.44 10.41
N PRO A 28 6.06 7.76 10.78
CA PRO A 28 7.23 7.53 9.91
C PRO A 28 7.55 6.05 9.69
N ASN A 29 7.07 5.17 10.57
CA ASN A 29 7.36 3.75 10.49
C ASN A 29 6.34 2.96 9.67
N ARG A 30 5.16 3.53 9.35
CA ARG A 30 4.11 2.80 8.62
C ARG A 30 4.47 2.54 7.17
N LEU A 31 4.95 3.53 6.44
CA LEU A 31 5.25 3.39 5.02
C LEU A 31 6.43 2.41 4.77
N PRO A 32 7.54 2.46 5.54
CA PRO A 32 8.59 1.44 5.46
C PRO A 32 8.08 0.02 5.79
N ARG A 33 7.27 -0.15 6.84
CA ARG A 33 6.72 -1.47 7.20
C ARG A 33 5.78 -2.02 6.13
N GLY A 34 4.91 -1.18 5.58
CA GLY A 34 4.03 -1.54 4.47
C GLY A 34 4.82 -1.98 3.23
N ARG A 35 5.89 -1.27 2.88
CA ARG A 35 6.81 -1.68 1.80
C ARG A 35 7.46 -3.04 2.07
N THR A 36 7.87 -3.32 3.30
CA THR A 36 8.40 -4.63 3.69
C THR A 36 7.36 -5.74 3.52
N TYR A 37 6.12 -5.52 3.97
CA TYR A 37 5.05 -6.50 3.81
C TYR A 37 4.76 -6.81 2.33
N ALA A 38 4.66 -5.77 1.49
CA ALA A 38 4.45 -5.94 0.06
C ALA A 38 5.61 -6.70 -0.62
N ARG A 39 6.87 -6.46 -0.22
CA ARG A 39 8.05 -7.14 -0.78
C ARG A 39 8.21 -8.59 -0.32
N GLN A 40 7.56 -8.97 0.76
CA GLN A 40 7.60 -10.33 1.33
C GLN A 40 6.36 -11.15 0.95
N ASP A 41 5.59 -10.72 -0.06
CA ASP A 41 4.33 -11.36 -0.50
C ASP A 41 3.31 -11.57 0.64
N ARG A 42 3.37 -10.70 1.65
CA ARG A 42 2.45 -10.75 2.81
C ARG A 42 1.08 -10.14 2.51
N VAL A 43 0.97 -9.34 1.45
CA VAL A 43 -0.30 -8.80 0.98
C VAL A 43 -0.79 -9.71 -0.14
N ARG A 44 -1.85 -10.48 0.14
CA ARG A 44 -2.47 -11.43 -0.77
C ARG A 44 -3.90 -11.00 -1.07
N GLU A 45 -4.47 -11.52 -2.15
CA GLU A 45 -5.88 -11.35 -2.51
C GLU A 45 -6.33 -9.89 -2.42
N ILE A 46 -5.84 -9.07 -3.35
CA ILE A 46 -6.24 -7.67 -3.45
C ILE A 46 -7.48 -7.58 -4.32
N GLU A 47 -8.59 -7.15 -3.71
CA GLU A 47 -9.86 -6.89 -4.38
C GLU A 47 -10.05 -5.38 -4.52
N LEU A 48 -10.32 -4.94 -5.76
CA LEU A 48 -10.55 -3.55 -6.10
C LEU A 48 -12.00 -3.39 -6.57
N SER A 49 -12.73 -2.50 -5.92
CA SER A 49 -14.07 -2.07 -6.32
C SER A 49 -14.13 -0.54 -6.29
N PRO A 50 -15.11 0.09 -6.98
CA PRO A 50 -15.27 1.54 -6.93
C PRO A 50 -15.37 2.05 -5.48
N GLY A 51 -14.37 2.81 -5.06
CA GLY A 51 -14.31 3.43 -3.73
C GLY A 51 -13.79 2.54 -2.61
N GLU A 52 -13.43 1.28 -2.89
CA GLU A 52 -12.95 0.36 -1.86
C GLU A 52 -11.88 -0.61 -2.38
N LEU A 53 -10.80 -0.73 -1.61
CA LEU A 53 -9.76 -1.73 -1.77
C LEU A 53 -9.73 -2.63 -0.54
N ARG A 54 -9.89 -3.94 -0.74
CA ARG A 54 -9.71 -4.96 0.30
C ARG A 54 -8.46 -5.77 0.03
N ALA A 55 -7.76 -6.16 1.09
CA ALA A 55 -6.61 -7.05 0.97
C ALA A 55 -6.49 -7.98 2.18
N HIS A 56 -6.08 -9.22 1.93
CA HIS A 56 -5.73 -10.19 2.96
C HIS A 56 -4.24 -10.07 3.31
N VAL A 57 -3.92 -9.75 4.57
CA VAL A 57 -2.56 -9.44 5.00
C VAL A 57 -2.07 -10.42 6.05
N TRP A 58 -0.94 -11.06 5.77
CA TRP A 58 -0.17 -11.88 6.70
C TRP A 58 0.80 -10.99 7.48
N GLY A 59 0.35 -10.52 8.64
CA GLY A 59 1.19 -9.69 9.52
C GLY A 59 2.00 -10.50 10.52
N THR A 60 2.28 -9.87 11.66
CA THR A 60 2.90 -10.54 12.81
C THR A 60 1.89 -11.39 13.61
N ARG A 61 0.60 -11.25 13.34
CA ARG A 61 -0.44 -12.08 13.97
C ARG A 61 -0.41 -13.48 13.37
N GLU A 62 -0.85 -14.47 14.16
CA GLU A 62 -0.96 -15.87 13.76
C GLU A 62 -1.89 -16.02 12.56
N ASP A 63 -3.06 -15.36 12.61
CA ASP A 63 -4.03 -15.38 11.53
C ASP A 63 -3.90 -14.18 10.59
N PRO A 64 -4.16 -14.39 9.28
CA PRO A 64 -4.31 -13.30 8.31
C PRO A 64 -5.47 -12.40 8.70
N TYR A 65 -5.33 -11.11 8.43
CA TYR A 65 -6.41 -10.16 8.63
C TYR A 65 -6.78 -9.45 7.33
N THR A 66 -8.06 -9.16 7.17
CA THR A 66 -8.54 -8.32 6.07
C THR A 66 -8.37 -6.84 6.44
N THR A 67 -7.75 -6.09 5.55
CA THR A 67 -7.67 -4.63 5.65
C THR A 67 -8.48 -4.01 4.53
N THR A 68 -9.19 -2.93 4.86
CA THR A 68 -10.00 -2.17 3.91
C THR A 68 -9.50 -0.74 3.83
N LEU A 69 -9.33 -0.23 2.61
CA LEU A 69 -9.08 1.16 2.32
C LEU A 69 -10.27 1.72 1.53
N SER A 70 -10.98 2.66 2.13
CA SER A 70 -12.10 3.34 1.48
C SER A 70 -11.66 4.70 0.95
N MET A 71 -12.13 5.06 -0.24
CA MET A 71 -11.87 6.34 -0.88
C MET A 71 -13.12 6.84 -1.60
N ARG A 72 -13.23 8.16 -1.74
CA ARG A 72 -14.33 8.76 -2.50
C ARG A 72 -14.24 8.32 -3.96
N VAL A 73 -15.33 7.83 -4.52
CA VAL A 73 -15.45 7.61 -5.96
C VAL A 73 -15.50 8.97 -6.66
N LEU A 74 -14.56 9.19 -7.57
CA LEU A 74 -14.58 10.35 -8.45
C LEU A 74 -15.45 9.98 -9.65
N THR A 75 -16.59 10.65 -9.77
CA THR A 75 -17.52 10.60 -10.91
C THR A 75 -17.30 11.80 -11.80
#